data_AF-A0A0R1VBB3-F1
#
_entry.id   AF-A0A0R1VBB3-F1
#
_cell.length_a   1.000
_cell.length_b   1.000
_cell.length_c   1.000
_cell.angle_alpha   90.00
_cell.angle_beta   90.00
_cell.angle_gamma   90.00
#
_symmetry.space_group_name_H-M   'P 1'
#
loop_
_entity.id
_entity.type
_entity.pdbx_description
1 polymer ?
#
loop_
_entity_poly.entity_id
_entity_poly.type
_entity_poly.pdbx_seq_one_letter_code
_entity_poly.pdbx_strand_id
1 'polypeptide(L)'
;MKDGTSFMGIANYGKIMIGNKGFEFFDKRDVRKYIQIPWEEIDYVAASVMFKGRWIPRYGIKTKKNGMYTFASKDPKEVLRAINKYVRSEHMVHSLTFFQVIKRGLKGRFSKKR
;
A
#
# COMPACT_ATOMS: atom_id res chain seq x y z
N MET A 1 2.38 7.01 -15.71
CA MET A 1 3.24 6.70 -14.54
C MET A 1 3.13 7.83 -13.53
N LYS A 2 3.18 7.53 -12.23
CA LYS A 2 3.08 8.51 -11.14
C LYS A 2 4.34 8.47 -10.27
N ASP A 3 4.74 9.61 -9.71
CA ASP A 3 5.79 9.62 -8.69
C ASP A 3 5.31 8.92 -7.43
N GLY A 4 6.15 8.07 -6.86
CA GLY A 4 5.84 7.36 -5.64
C GLY A 4 7.06 6.96 -4.83
N THR A 5 6.78 6.39 -3.67
CA THR A 5 7.77 5.89 -2.73
C THR A 5 7.38 4.48 -2.32
N SER A 6 8.33 3.54 -2.41
CA SER A 6 8.21 2.20 -1.84
C SER A 6 8.82 2.19 -0.44
N PHE A 7 8.15 1.55 0.51
CA PHE A 7 8.61 1.40 1.90
C PHE A 7 9.08 -0.03 2.21
N MET A 8 9.57 -0.76 1.20
CA MET A 8 10.20 -2.06 1.41
C MET A 8 11.60 -1.90 2.01
N GLY A 9 11.70 -1.98 3.34
CA GLY A 9 12.94 -1.72 4.07
C GLY A 9 13.24 -0.23 4.14
N ILE A 10 14.19 0.25 3.32
CA ILE A 10 14.52 1.69 3.22
C ILE A 10 13.55 2.35 2.24
N ALA A 11 13.11 3.58 2.54
CA ALA A 11 12.24 4.34 1.67
C ALA A 11 12.93 4.68 0.34
N ASN A 12 12.38 4.15 -0.75
CA ASN A 12 12.91 4.29 -2.09
C ASN A 12 11.97 5.11 -2.96
N TYR A 13 12.49 6.15 -3.60
CA TYR A 13 11.72 6.99 -4.52
C TYR A 13 11.74 6.39 -5.92
N GLY A 14 10.61 6.47 -6.61
CA GLY A 14 10.44 5.82 -7.89
C GLY A 14 9.20 6.25 -8.65
N LYS A 15 8.87 5.46 -9.65
CA LYS A 15 7.68 5.64 -10.50
C LYS A 15 6.76 4.44 -10.33
N ILE A 16 5.49 4.72 -10.13
CA ILE A 16 4.42 3.73 -10.11
C ILE A 16 3.79 3.67 -11.51
N MET A 17 3.66 2.46 -12.03
CA MET A 17 2.92 2.16 -13.25
C MET A 17 1.78 1.20 -12.92
N ILE A 18 0.61 1.48 -13.49
CA ILE A 18 -0.55 0.58 -13.43
C ILE A 18 -0.66 -0.05 -14.80
N GLY A 19 -0.16 -1.28 -14.92
CA GLY A 19 -0.22 -2.06 -16.14
C GLY A 19 -1.55 -2.79 -16.30
N ASN A 20 -1.73 -3.42 -17.45
CA ASN A 20 -2.84 -4.34 -17.68
C ASN A 20 -2.69 -5.65 -16.91
N LYS A 21 -1.46 -6.09 -16.62
CA LYS A 21 -1.16 -7.36 -15.94
C LYS A 21 -0.88 -7.22 -14.44
N GLY A 22 -0.55 -6.03 -13.96
CA GLY A 22 -0.23 -5.82 -12.56
C GLY A 22 0.10 -4.39 -12.17
N PHE A 23 0.33 -4.23 -10.87
CA PHE A 23 0.91 -3.04 -10.29
C PHE A 23 2.43 -3.11 -10.38
N GLU A 24 3.08 -2.02 -10.79
CA GLU A 24 4.53 -1.96 -10.93
C GLU A 24 5.11 -0.72 -10.26
N PHE A 25 6.28 -0.88 -9.65
CA PHE A 25 7.09 0.20 -9.11
C PHE A 25 8.52 0.07 -9.61
N PHE A 26 9.06 1.17 -10.14
CA PHE A 26 10.43 1.27 -10.65
C PHE A 26 11.22 2.25 -9.78
N ASP A 27 12.32 1.80 -9.18
CA ASP A 27 13.19 2.66 -8.41
C ASP A 27 13.86 3.72 -9.30
N LYS A 28 13.96 4.96 -8.81
CA LYS A 28 14.55 6.08 -9.55
C LYS A 28 16.08 6.00 -9.62
N ARG A 29 16.72 5.44 -8.60
CA ARG A 29 18.18 5.38 -8.44
C ARG A 29 18.77 4.13 -9.10
N ASP A 30 18.04 3.03 -9.10
CA ASP A 30 18.51 1.74 -9.63
C ASP A 30 17.41 1.03 -10.44
N VAL A 31 17.54 1.04 -11.76
CA VAL A 31 16.57 0.43 -12.68
C VAL A 31 16.43 -1.09 -12.52
N ARG A 32 17.42 -1.75 -11.91
CA ARG A 32 17.35 -3.19 -11.62
C ARG A 32 16.47 -3.49 -10.42
N LYS A 33 16.17 -2.48 -9.59
CA LYS A 33 15.25 -2.57 -8.46
C LYS A 33 13.86 -2.16 -8.90
N TYR A 34 13.05 -3.16 -9.18
CA TYR A 34 11.64 -2.98 -9.49
C TYR A 34 10.80 -3.97 -8.70
N ILE A 35 9.54 -3.61 -8.49
CA ILE A 35 8.53 -4.46 -7.85
C ILE A 35 7.40 -4.62 -8.87
N GLN A 36 7.05 -5.86 -9.17
CA GLN A 36 5.88 -6.20 -9.99
C GLN A 36 4.96 -7.08 -9.16
N ILE A 37 3.70 -6.69 -9.08
CA ILE A 37 2.67 -7.43 -8.37
C ILE A 37 1.55 -7.72 -9.37
N PRO A 38 1.44 -8.96 -9.87
CA PRO A 38 0.35 -9.36 -10.75
C PRO A 38 -1.00 -9.14 -10.07
N TRP A 39 -2.03 -8.74 -10.83
CA TRP A 39 -3.37 -8.51 -10.27
C TRP A 39 -3.92 -9.75 -9.55
N GLU A 40 -3.63 -10.93 -10.08
CA GLU A 40 -4.03 -12.23 -9.52
C GLU A 40 -3.36 -12.55 -8.18
N GLU A 41 -2.20 -11.95 -7.89
CA GLU A 41 -1.48 -12.15 -6.64
C GLU A 41 -1.99 -11.21 -5.53
N ILE A 42 -2.73 -10.16 -5.88
CA ILE A 42 -3.30 -9.23 -4.90
C ILE A 42 -4.43 -9.93 -4.14
N ASP A 43 -4.27 -9.99 -2.82
CA ASP A 43 -5.30 -10.45 -1.90
C ASP A 43 -6.25 -9.29 -1.60
N TYR A 44 -5.72 -8.20 -1.03
CA TYR A 44 -6.45 -6.97 -0.79
C TYR A 44 -5.54 -5.74 -0.81
N VAL A 45 -6.15 -4.57 -0.97
CA VAL A 45 -5.48 -3.26 -0.91
C VAL A 45 -6.04 -2.48 0.25
N ALA A 46 -5.16 -2.00 1.12
CA ALA A 46 -5.51 -1.24 2.31
C ALA A 46 -5.03 0.20 2.18
N ALA A 47 -5.94 1.17 2.20
CA ALA A 47 -5.58 2.59 2.18
C ALA A 47 -5.88 3.26 3.53
N SER A 48 -4.89 3.98 4.08
CA SER A 48 -5.13 4.83 5.25
C SER A 48 -5.73 6.14 4.77
N VAL A 49 -6.95 6.46 5.18
CA VAL A 49 -7.53 7.76 4.85
C VAL A 49 -7.67 8.59 6.12
N MET A 50 -7.04 9.75 6.09
CA MET A 50 -7.03 10.75 7.15
C MET A 50 -7.95 11.91 6.79
N PHE A 51 -8.20 12.78 7.79
CA PHE A 51 -8.93 14.03 7.62
C PHE A 51 -10.31 13.84 6.94
N LYS A 52 -11.14 12.92 7.47
CA LYS A 52 -12.49 12.64 6.96
C LYS A 52 -12.54 12.30 5.46
N GLY A 53 -11.60 11.48 4.97
CA GLY A 53 -11.61 11.07 3.56
C GLY A 53 -10.72 11.92 2.64
N ARG A 54 -10.11 13.00 3.14
CA ARG A 54 -9.46 14.01 2.30
C ARG A 54 -8.05 13.63 1.89
N TRP A 55 -7.30 12.91 2.74
CA TRP A 55 -5.88 12.66 2.52
C TRP A 55 -5.50 11.20 2.71
N ILE A 56 -4.65 10.68 1.82
CA ILE A 56 -4.16 9.30 1.84
C ILE A 56 -2.63 9.35 1.82
N PRO A 57 -1.95 9.26 2.99
CA PRO A 57 -0.50 9.34 3.04
C PRO A 57 0.17 8.12 2.38
N ARG A 58 -0.43 6.94 2.53
CA ARG A 58 0.11 5.63 2.16
C ARG A 58 -1.03 4.64 1.94
N TYR A 59 -0.74 3.64 1.12
CA TYR A 59 -1.58 2.46 0.92
C TYR A 59 -0.69 1.22 0.83
N GLY A 60 -1.23 0.11 1.28
CA GLY A 60 -0.61 -1.21 1.26
C GLY A 60 -1.30 -2.13 0.27
N ILE A 61 -0.52 -2.88 -0.48
CA ILE A 61 -0.98 -3.97 -1.34
C ILE A 61 -0.58 -5.27 -0.64
N LYS A 62 -1.56 -6.01 -0.12
CA LYS A 62 -1.34 -7.33 0.45
C LYS A 62 -1.37 -8.33 -0.70
N THR A 63 -0.30 -9.11 -0.84
CA THR A 63 -0.29 -10.25 -1.75
C THR A 63 -0.62 -11.53 -1.00
N LYS A 64 -1.12 -12.52 -1.74
CA LYS A 64 -1.53 -13.82 -1.21
C LYS A 64 -0.37 -14.58 -0.55
N LYS A 65 0.86 -14.42 -1.06
CA LYS A 65 2.04 -15.19 -0.61
C LYS A 65 3.18 -14.34 -0.05
N ASN A 66 3.43 -13.16 -0.63
CA ASN A 66 4.65 -12.38 -0.39
C ASN A 66 4.48 -11.23 0.62
N GLY A 67 3.38 -11.23 1.38
CA GLY A 67 3.19 -10.26 2.46
C GLY A 67 2.59 -8.93 2.00
N MET A 68 2.92 -7.84 2.68
CA MET A 68 2.32 -6.51 2.48
C MET A 68 3.35 -5.52 1.93
N TYR A 69 3.06 -4.95 0.77
CA TYR A 69 3.89 -3.94 0.12
C TYR A 69 3.28 -2.56 0.34
N THR A 70 4.01 -1.63 0.97
CA THR A 70 3.50 -0.29 1.27
C THR A 70 4.08 0.74 0.32
N PHE A 71 3.20 1.58 -0.24
CA PHE A 71 3.55 2.63 -1.17
C PHE A 71 2.92 3.98 -0.77
N ALA A 72 3.56 5.07 -1.20
CA ALA A 72 2.98 6.40 -1.26
C ALA A 72 3.08 6.91 -2.70
N SER A 73 2.18 7.82 -3.07
CA SER A 73 2.22 8.48 -4.38
C SER A 73 1.75 9.91 -4.25
N LYS A 74 2.10 10.79 -5.20
CA LYS A 74 1.56 12.15 -5.25
C LYS A 74 0.03 12.18 -5.38
N ASP A 75 -0.51 11.29 -6.21
CA ASP A 75 -1.94 11.21 -6.53
C ASP A 75 -2.54 9.85 -6.11
N PRO A 76 -2.65 9.57 -4.79
CA PRO A 76 -3.06 8.25 -4.30
C PRO A 76 -4.51 7.91 -4.70
N LYS A 77 -5.39 8.90 -4.82
CA LYS A 77 -6.77 8.69 -5.26
C LYS A 77 -6.82 8.17 -6.70
N GLU A 78 -5.99 8.68 -7.59
CA GLU A 78 -5.94 8.24 -8.99
C GLU A 78 -5.38 6.83 -9.08
N VAL A 79 -4.29 6.54 -8.35
CA VAL A 79 -3.69 5.21 -8.30
C VAL A 79 -4.69 4.17 -7.77
N LEU A 80 -5.37 4.46 -6.66
CA LEU A 80 -6.36 3.54 -6.08
C LEU A 80 -7.58 3.35 -6.99
N ARG A 81 -8.05 4.40 -7.68
CA ARG A 81 -9.12 4.28 -8.68
C ARG A 81 -8.70 3.42 -9.86
N ALA A 82 -7.45 3.49 -10.28
CA ALA A 82 -6.91 2.66 -11.35
C ALA A 82 -6.81 1.19 -10.89
N ILE A 83 -6.34 0.94 -9.67
CA ILE A 83 -6.29 -0.42 -9.08
C ILE A 83 -7.69 -1.03 -8.94
N ASN A 84 -8.70 -0.24 -8.55
CA ASN A 84 -10.09 -0.69 -8.39
C ASN A 84 -10.73 -1.21 -9.70
N LYS A 85 -10.12 -0.96 -10.86
CA LYS A 85 -10.56 -1.56 -12.14
C LYS A 85 -10.17 -3.03 -12.26
N TYR A 86 -9.14 -3.45 -11.54
CA TYR A 86 -8.57 -4.81 -11.62
C TYR A 86 -8.80 -5.61 -10.34
N VAL A 87 -8.87 -4.93 -9.20
CA VAL A 87 -9.16 -5.52 -7.88
C VAL A 87 -10.59 -5.18 -7.51
N ARG A 88 -11.41 -6.20 -7.19
CA ARG A 88 -12.81 -6.02 -6.77
C ARG A 88 -12.89 -5.04 -5.60
N SER A 89 -13.89 -4.15 -5.62
CA SER A 89 -14.13 -3.15 -4.56
C SER A 89 -14.17 -3.74 -3.15
N GLU A 90 -14.63 -4.99 -3.00
CA GLU A 90 -14.69 -5.72 -1.73
C GLU A 90 -13.30 -5.97 -1.12
N HIS A 91 -12.27 -6.07 -1.95
CA HIS A 91 -10.88 -6.24 -1.55
C HIS A 91 -10.14 -4.88 -1.46
N MET A 92 -10.83 -3.77 -1.73
CA MET A 92 -10.32 -2.41 -1.51
C MET A 92 -10.78 -1.92 -0.14
N VAL A 93 -10.03 -2.30 0.90
CA VAL A 93 -10.41 -2.02 2.28
C VAL A 93 -9.88 -0.67 2.76
N HIS A 94 -10.75 0.08 3.44
CA HIS A 94 -10.29 1.19 4.26
C HIS A 94 -9.43 0.62 5.39
N SER A 95 -8.21 1.10 5.57
CA SER A 95 -7.33 0.59 6.61
C SER A 95 -7.84 0.97 8.00
N LEU A 96 -8.74 0.16 8.54
CA LEU A 96 -8.89 -0.03 9.99
C LEU A 96 -7.59 -0.64 10.57
N THR A 97 -6.78 -1.28 9.73
CA THR A 97 -5.58 -2.04 10.09
C THR A 97 -4.46 -1.18 10.69
N PHE A 98 -4.24 0.07 10.25
CA PHE A 98 -3.28 0.94 10.94
C PHE A 98 -3.73 1.27 12.37
N PHE A 99 -5.02 1.53 12.59
CA PHE A 99 -5.56 1.69 13.96
C PHE A 99 -5.54 0.38 14.74
N GLN A 100 -5.76 -0.78 14.12
CA GLN A 100 -5.64 -2.08 14.79
C GLN A 100 -4.19 -2.40 15.18
N VAL A 101 -3.20 -2.06 14.35
CA VAL A 101 -1.77 -2.23 14.66
C VAL A 101 -1.34 -1.23 15.75
N ILE A 102 -1.78 0.03 15.69
CA ILE A 102 -1.59 1.02 16.76
C ILE A 102 -2.25 0.54 18.06
N LYS A 103 -3.50 0.07 18.01
CA LYS A 103 -4.24 -0.45 19.17
C LYS A 103 -3.60 -1.70 19.74
N ARG A 104 -3.07 -2.60 18.90
CA ARG A 104 -2.30 -3.79 19.32
C ARG A 104 -0.96 -3.39 19.96
N GLY A 105 -0.26 -2.40 19.41
CA GLY A 105 0.97 -1.84 19.98
C GLY A 105 0.75 -1.12 21.32
N LEU A 106 -0.38 -0.41 21.49
CA LEU A 106 -0.75 0.25 22.74
C LEU A 106 -1.23 -0.76 23.80
N LYS A 107 -2.00 -1.80 23.43
CA LYS A 107 -2.43 -2.86 24.36
C LYS A 107 -1.26 -3.66 24.94
N GLY A 108 -0.17 -3.84 24.18
CA GLY A 108 1.04 -4.53 24.65
C GLY A 108 1.80 -3.79 25.76
N ARG A 109 1.56 -2.49 25.97
CA ARG A 109 2.19 -1.69 27.04
C ARG A 109 1.37 -1.60 28.33
N PHE A 110 0.11 -2.02 28.33
CA PHE A 110 -0.77 -1.95 29.51
C PHE A 110 -1.02 -3.29 30.21
N SER A 111 -0.44 -4.42 29.76
CA SER A 111 -0.61 -5.72 30.41
C SER A 111 0.56 -6.16 31.31
N LYS A 112 1.44 -5.24 31.73
CA LYS A 112 2.47 -5.56 32.74
C LYS A 112 2.38 -4.62 33.94
N LYS A 113 1.36 -4.87 34.76
CA LYS A 113 1.38 -4.61 36.20
C LYS A 113 0.61 -5.73 36.87
N ARG A 114 1.35 -6.74 37.31
CA ARG A 114 1.03 -7.49 38.51
C ARG A 114 1.99 -6.99 39.56
#